data_AF-W8THB9-F1
#
_entry.id   AF-W8THB9-F1
#
_cell.length_a   1.000
_cell.length_b   1.000
_cell.length_c   1.000
_cell.angle_alpha   90.00
_cell.angle_beta   90.00
_cell.angle_gamma   90.00
#
_symmetry.space_group_name_H-M   'P 1'
#
loop_
_entity.id
_entity.type
_entity.pdbx_description
1 polymer ?
#
loop_
_entity_poly.entity_id
_entity_poly.type
_entity_poly.pdbx_seq_one_letter_code
_entity_poly.pdbx_strand_id
1 'polypeptide(L)'
;MICQYLQLSCEEQMLAETIALFHDIGRFTQFVKYRTFQDRVSVDHAALGAEILRDSKVLERLPEAERIIVLKAVEMHNWYRIPDALDERTRLHAKILRDADKLDIFRVVTEYYNQREFKFNPAMEEKMPDTEGYNHQIVQDILNNKNTSSCNVKNINDTRLFKLSWIFDINFDVTLQAIRKKGYIDMILSTLPDTPDVQKIRQHLIAYL
;
A
#
# COMPACT_ATOMS: atom_id res chain seq x y z
N MET A 1 7.80 -12.88 7.39
CA MET A 1 7.37 -13.77 6.28
C MET A 1 8.19 -13.53 5.02
N ILE A 2 8.11 -12.34 4.39
CA ILE A 2 8.82 -12.05 3.12
C ILE A 2 10.33 -12.28 3.26
N CYS A 3 10.96 -11.70 4.29
CA CYS A 3 12.40 -11.85 4.51
C CYS A 3 12.84 -13.32 4.73
N GLN A 4 11.99 -14.13 5.37
CA GLN A 4 12.27 -15.57 5.58
C GLN A 4 12.17 -16.35 4.26
N TYR A 5 11.17 -16.04 3.43
CA TYR A 5 11.02 -16.64 2.10
C TYR A 5 12.23 -16.34 1.20
N LEU A 6 12.74 -15.10 1.27
CA LEU A 6 13.93 -14.66 0.57
C LEU A 6 15.24 -15.15 1.21
N GLN A 7 15.18 -15.84 2.35
CA GLN A 7 16.34 -16.33 3.10
C GLN A 7 17.38 -15.23 3.42
N LEU A 8 16.89 -14.02 3.74
CA LEU A 8 17.74 -12.89 4.06
C LEU A 8 18.55 -13.15 5.33
N SER A 9 19.77 -12.57 5.41
CA SER A 9 20.59 -12.61 6.62
C SER A 9 19.89 -11.94 7.81
N CYS A 10 20.36 -12.20 9.02
CA CYS A 10 19.85 -11.53 10.22
C CYS A 10 19.94 -9.99 10.10
N GLU A 11 21.02 -9.49 9.51
CA GLU A 11 21.26 -8.05 9.32
C GLU A 11 20.23 -7.43 8.37
N GLU A 12 19.97 -8.06 7.21
CA GLU A 12 18.96 -7.57 6.27
C GLU A 12 17.53 -7.69 6.84
N GLN A 13 17.26 -8.71 7.67
CA GLN A 13 15.99 -8.83 8.38
C GLN A 13 15.79 -7.67 9.37
N MET A 14 16.81 -7.37 10.20
CA MET A 14 16.77 -6.24 11.12
C MET A 14 16.62 -4.90 10.40
N LEU A 15 17.27 -4.75 9.24
CA LEU A 15 17.12 -3.55 8.41
C LEU A 15 15.68 -3.41 7.90
N ALA A 16 15.10 -4.47 7.34
CA ALA A 16 13.71 -4.47 6.88
C ALA A 16 12.71 -4.19 8.03
N GLU A 17 12.93 -4.76 9.21
CA GLU A 17 12.11 -4.50 10.41
C GLU A 17 12.24 -3.06 10.89
N THR A 18 13.45 -2.50 10.87
CA THR A 18 13.70 -1.08 11.21
C THR A 18 12.93 -0.16 10.26
N ILE A 19 12.94 -0.47 8.97
CA ILE A 19 12.19 0.29 7.96
C ILE A 19 10.69 0.19 8.22
N ALA A 20 10.18 -1.02 8.45
CA ALA A 20 8.76 -1.25 8.76
C ALA A 20 8.32 -0.51 10.03
N LEU A 21 9.17 -0.45 11.06
CA LEU A 21 8.89 0.27 12.30
C LEU A 21 8.68 1.78 12.07
N PHE A 22 9.43 2.37 11.12
CA PHE A 22 9.47 3.81 10.92
C PHE A 22 8.66 4.33 9.74
N HIS A 23 8.22 3.48 8.80
CA HIS A 23 7.67 3.93 7.51
C HIS A 23 6.54 4.97 7.63
N ASP A 24 5.66 4.80 8.62
CA ASP A 24 4.48 5.64 8.82
C ASP A 24 4.66 6.72 9.90
N ILE A 25 5.90 6.98 10.36
CA ILE A 25 6.16 7.98 11.43
C ILE A 25 5.67 9.39 11.05
N GLY A 26 5.60 9.70 9.75
CA GLY A 26 5.04 10.96 9.26
C GLY A 26 3.55 11.15 9.58
N ARG A 27 2.79 10.05 9.76
CA ARG A 27 1.34 10.10 10.07
C ARG A 27 1.02 10.83 11.37
N PHE A 28 1.89 10.71 12.38
CA PHE A 28 1.70 11.38 13.66
C PHE A 28 1.72 12.91 13.50
N THR A 29 2.77 13.43 12.87
CA THR A 29 2.91 14.88 12.60
C THR A 29 1.84 15.36 11.63
N GLN A 30 1.55 14.58 10.58
CA GLN A 30 0.46 14.86 9.63
C GLN A 30 -0.86 15.06 10.37
N PHE A 31 -1.24 14.13 11.25
CA PHE A 31 -2.51 14.21 11.96
C PHE A 31 -2.55 15.36 12.97
N VAL A 32 -1.48 15.58 13.75
CA VAL A 32 -1.41 16.68 14.73
C VAL A 32 -1.59 18.03 14.04
N LYS A 33 -0.94 18.24 12.89
CA LYS A 33 -0.94 19.51 12.17
C LYS A 33 -2.18 19.73 11.29
N TYR A 34 -2.62 18.70 10.56
CA TYR A 34 -3.66 18.84 9.52
C TYR A 34 -4.98 18.15 9.85
N ARG A 35 -5.06 17.39 10.96
CA ARG A 35 -6.28 16.66 11.41
C ARG A 35 -6.87 15.72 10.36
N THR A 36 -6.02 15.16 9.51
CA THR A 36 -6.39 14.26 8.41
C THR A 36 -5.21 13.35 8.06
N PHE A 37 -5.50 12.17 7.51
CA PHE A 37 -4.50 11.25 6.93
C PHE A 37 -4.47 11.31 5.39
N GLN A 38 -5.24 12.20 4.78
CA GLN A 38 -5.24 12.35 3.32
C GLN A 38 -4.08 13.24 2.86
N ASP A 39 -3.09 12.63 2.22
CA ASP A 39 -1.91 13.33 1.70
C ASP A 39 -2.28 14.43 0.70
N ARG A 40 -3.23 14.15 -0.20
CA ARG A 40 -3.67 15.07 -1.28
C ARG A 40 -4.16 16.44 -0.81
N VAL A 41 -4.64 16.54 0.43
CA VAL A 41 -5.14 17.79 1.03
C VAL A 41 -4.28 18.26 2.21
N SER A 42 -3.17 17.58 2.49
CA SER A 42 -2.26 17.91 3.59
C SER A 42 -0.81 17.89 3.13
N VAL A 43 -0.08 16.81 3.42
CA VAL A 43 1.33 16.60 3.14
C VAL A 43 1.55 15.12 2.82
N ASP A 44 2.51 14.83 1.96
CA ASP A 44 3.01 13.47 1.74
C ASP A 44 3.63 12.95 3.05
N HIS A 45 2.98 11.95 3.65
CA HIS A 45 3.40 11.41 4.94
C HIS A 45 4.72 10.62 4.84
N ALA A 46 5.02 10.02 3.69
CA ALA A 46 6.24 9.25 3.48
C ALA A 46 7.46 10.17 3.43
N ALA A 47 7.36 11.24 2.64
CA ALA A 47 8.38 12.29 2.57
C ALA A 47 8.58 12.99 3.93
N LEU A 48 7.49 13.31 4.63
CA LEU A 48 7.55 13.88 5.97
C LEU A 48 8.19 12.92 6.98
N GLY A 49 7.89 11.61 6.88
CA GLY A 49 8.50 10.59 7.72
C GLY A 49 10.02 10.53 7.55
N ALA A 50 10.49 10.56 6.30
CA ALA A 50 11.91 10.59 5.99
C ALA A 50 12.61 11.87 6.51
N GLU A 51 11.94 13.03 6.44
CA GLU A 51 12.43 14.28 7.03
C GLU A 51 12.58 14.17 8.56
N ILE A 52 11.55 13.66 9.25
CA ILE A 52 11.57 13.45 10.71
C ILE A 52 12.71 12.51 11.13
N LEU A 53 12.94 11.43 10.38
CA LEU A 53 14.04 10.49 10.67
C LEU A 53 15.41 11.14 10.48
N ARG A 54 15.56 12.00 9.47
CA ARG A 54 16.79 12.74 9.22
C ARG A 54 17.09 13.72 10.36
N ASP A 55 16.08 14.46 10.80
CA ASP A 55 16.25 15.52 11.80
C ASP A 55 16.40 14.99 13.23
N SER A 56 15.70 13.89 13.54
CA SER A 56 15.77 13.24 14.87
C SER A 56 17.09 12.53 15.13
N LYS A 57 17.89 12.25 14.09
CA LYS A 57 19.20 11.58 14.18
C LYS A 57 19.15 10.18 14.80
N VAL A 58 17.96 9.58 14.92
CA VAL A 58 17.78 8.25 15.52
C VAL A 58 18.55 7.15 14.77
N LEU A 59 18.83 7.38 13.48
CA LEU A 59 19.57 6.48 12.61
C LEU A 59 21.10 6.71 12.62
N GLU A 60 21.64 7.63 13.44
CA GLU A 60 23.10 7.94 13.45
C GLU A 60 23.98 6.75 13.85
N ARG A 61 23.41 5.73 14.53
CA ARG A 61 24.13 4.51 14.92
C ARG A 61 24.24 3.48 13.80
N LEU A 62 23.51 3.66 12.69
CA LEU A 62 23.59 2.78 11.54
C LEU A 62 24.75 3.18 10.62
N PRO A 63 25.38 2.22 9.92
CA PRO A 63 26.25 2.52 8.79
C PRO A 63 25.55 3.44 7.78
N GLU A 64 26.31 4.34 7.15
CA GLU A 64 25.77 5.34 6.24
C GLU A 64 24.93 4.70 5.11
N ALA A 65 25.40 3.59 4.53
CA ALA A 65 24.68 2.87 3.49
C ALA A 65 23.30 2.38 3.96
N GLU A 66 23.19 1.89 5.19
CA GLU A 66 21.91 1.42 5.76
C GLU A 66 20.98 2.57 6.10
N ARG A 67 21.52 3.67 6.63
CA ARG A 67 20.75 4.90 6.85
C ARG A 67 20.14 5.41 5.55
N ILE A 68 20.89 5.38 4.44
CA ILE A 68 20.38 5.76 3.12
C ILE A 68 19.25 4.83 2.68
N ILE A 69 19.40 3.51 2.87
CA ILE A 69 18.35 2.53 2.55
C ILE A 69 17.08 2.82 3.35
N VAL A 70 17.20 3.06 4.66
CA VAL A 70 16.03 3.37 5.52
C VAL A 70 15.33 4.62 5.04
N LEU A 71 16.06 5.73 4.89
CA LEU A 71 15.48 7.00 4.49
C LEU A 71 14.78 6.91 3.14
N LYS A 72 15.43 6.28 2.14
CA LYS A 72 14.86 6.13 0.81
C LYS A 72 13.64 5.20 0.81
N ALA A 73 13.71 4.06 1.47
CA ALA A 73 12.58 3.12 1.53
C ALA A 73 11.36 3.76 2.19
N VAL A 74 11.56 4.50 3.29
CA VAL A 74 10.50 5.26 3.96
C VAL A 74 9.96 6.37 3.04
N GLU A 75 10.81 7.16 2.41
CA GLU A 75 10.39 8.27 1.54
C GLU A 75 9.52 7.83 0.36
N MET A 76 9.82 6.67 -0.24
CA MET A 76 9.17 6.22 -1.47
C MET A 76 8.04 5.19 -1.27
N HIS A 77 7.69 4.85 -0.02
CA HIS A 77 6.81 3.70 0.21
C HIS A 77 5.38 3.92 -0.34
N ASN A 78 4.89 5.16 -0.38
CA ASN A 78 3.59 5.51 -0.95
C ASN A 78 3.66 5.98 -2.42
N TRP A 79 4.85 6.03 -3.04
CA TRP A 79 4.99 6.52 -4.42
C TRP A 79 4.26 5.60 -5.41
N TYR A 80 3.85 6.13 -6.55
CA TYR A 80 3.18 5.33 -7.58
C TYR A 80 4.06 4.19 -8.12
N ARG A 81 5.38 4.41 -8.22
CA ARG A 81 6.36 3.41 -8.66
C ARG A 81 7.70 3.62 -7.98
N ILE A 82 8.43 2.53 -7.77
CA ILE A 82 9.84 2.58 -7.37
C ILE A 82 10.68 3.09 -8.56
N PRO A 83 11.60 4.06 -8.38
CA PRO A 83 12.49 4.51 -9.44
C PRO A 83 13.38 3.41 -10.03
N ASP A 84 13.65 3.48 -11.34
CA ASP A 84 14.53 2.53 -12.03
C ASP A 84 16.01 2.70 -11.65
N ALA A 85 16.43 3.90 -11.25
CA ALA A 85 17.81 4.21 -10.86
C ALA A 85 18.03 4.08 -9.34
N LEU A 86 17.87 2.87 -8.80
CA LEU A 86 18.22 2.51 -7.42
C LEU A 86 19.19 1.34 -7.39
N ASP A 87 20.11 1.36 -6.43
CA ASP A 87 20.94 0.21 -6.10
C ASP A 87 20.06 -0.98 -5.65
N GLU A 88 20.60 -2.18 -5.80
CA GLU A 88 19.87 -3.42 -5.58
C GLU A 88 19.38 -3.55 -4.13
N ARG A 89 20.21 -3.17 -3.14
CA ARG A 89 19.88 -3.31 -1.71
C ARG A 89 18.76 -2.33 -1.31
N THR A 90 18.81 -1.08 -1.76
CA THR A 90 17.71 -0.12 -1.54
C THR A 90 16.42 -0.59 -2.22
N ARG A 91 16.51 -1.06 -3.47
CA ARG A 91 15.34 -1.55 -4.21
C ARG A 91 14.70 -2.75 -3.51
N LEU A 92 15.51 -3.69 -3.03
CA LEU A 92 15.05 -4.86 -2.29
C LEU A 92 14.21 -4.44 -1.07
N HIS A 93 14.73 -3.55 -0.23
CA HIS A 93 14.04 -3.11 0.99
C HIS A 93 12.79 -2.29 0.69
N ALA A 94 12.82 -1.43 -0.33
CA ALA A 94 11.64 -0.69 -0.77
C ALA A 94 10.52 -1.64 -1.24
N LYS A 95 10.86 -2.70 -1.99
CA LYS A 95 9.91 -3.73 -2.40
C LYS A 95 9.33 -4.51 -1.22
N ILE A 96 10.18 -4.90 -0.27
CA ILE A 96 9.73 -5.63 0.94
C ILE A 96 8.75 -4.79 1.74
N LEU A 97 9.09 -3.51 1.98
CA LEU A 97 8.21 -2.59 2.70
C LEU A 97 6.87 -2.44 2.00
N ARG A 98 6.87 -2.15 0.68
CA ARG A 98 5.63 -1.94 -0.08
C ARG A 98 4.71 -3.16 -0.10
N ASP A 99 5.28 -4.36 -0.18
CA ASP A 99 4.49 -5.59 -0.11
C ASP A 99 3.91 -5.81 1.28
N ALA A 100 4.71 -5.60 2.33
CA ALA A 100 4.28 -5.76 3.72
C ALA A 100 3.16 -4.76 4.08
N ASP A 101 3.34 -3.48 3.74
CA ASP A 101 2.37 -2.41 3.98
C ASP A 101 1.03 -2.69 3.28
N LYS A 102 1.06 -3.01 1.97
CA LYS A 102 -0.16 -3.38 1.24
C LYS A 102 -0.87 -4.59 1.85
N LEU A 103 -0.12 -5.59 2.31
CA LEU A 103 -0.69 -6.77 2.94
C LEU A 103 -1.41 -6.41 4.24
N ASP A 104 -0.83 -5.51 5.04
CA ASP A 104 -1.47 -4.99 6.25
C ASP A 104 -2.68 -4.13 5.94
N ILE A 105 -2.61 -3.26 4.92
CA ILE A 105 -3.77 -2.47 4.47
C ILE A 105 -4.89 -3.41 4.01
N PHE A 106 -4.60 -4.44 3.20
CA PHE A 106 -5.60 -5.42 2.78
C PHE A 106 -6.31 -6.08 3.95
N ARG A 107 -5.55 -6.46 4.99
CA ARG A 107 -6.12 -7.01 6.23
C ARG A 107 -7.06 -6.02 6.90
N VAL A 108 -6.60 -4.79 7.14
CA VAL A 108 -7.39 -3.77 7.85
C VAL A 108 -8.65 -3.39 7.07
N VAL A 109 -8.58 -3.19 5.76
CA VAL A 109 -9.75 -2.80 4.96
C VAL A 109 -10.78 -3.92 4.85
N THR A 110 -10.35 -5.18 4.73
CA THR A 110 -11.27 -6.32 4.64
C THR A 110 -11.88 -6.67 6.00
N GLU A 111 -11.14 -6.51 7.10
CA GLU A 111 -11.69 -6.59 8.46
C GLU A 111 -12.77 -5.52 8.67
N TYR A 112 -12.57 -4.30 8.16
CA TYR A 112 -13.58 -3.23 8.19
C TYR A 112 -14.82 -3.56 7.34
N TYR A 113 -14.64 -4.08 6.12
CA TYR A 113 -15.76 -4.44 5.24
C TYR A 113 -16.61 -5.60 5.78
N ASN A 114 -16.01 -6.53 6.54
CA ASN A 114 -16.69 -7.70 7.08
C ASN A 114 -17.36 -7.48 8.46
N GLN A 115 -17.41 -6.26 8.98
CA GLN A 115 -18.05 -5.99 10.27
C GLN A 115 -19.56 -6.26 10.20
N ARG A 116 -20.09 -6.99 11.21
CA ARG A 116 -21.52 -7.39 11.29
C ARG A 116 -22.49 -6.21 11.24
N GLU A 117 -22.08 -5.07 11.77
CA GLU A 117 -22.76 -3.78 11.59
C GLU A 117 -21.84 -2.91 10.74
N PHE A 118 -22.04 -2.90 9.42
CA PHE A 118 -21.30 -2.00 8.55
C PHE A 118 -21.64 -0.55 8.93
N LYS A 119 -20.76 0.09 9.70
CA LYS A 119 -20.84 1.51 10.01
C LYS A 119 -19.85 2.24 9.12
N PHE A 120 -20.37 3.08 8.25
CA PHE A 120 -19.55 3.93 7.41
C PHE A 120 -18.55 4.72 8.26
N ASN A 121 -17.27 4.44 8.07
CA ASN A 121 -16.17 5.18 8.67
C ASN A 121 -15.48 5.98 7.56
N PRO A 122 -15.69 7.31 7.50
CA PRO A 122 -15.06 8.16 6.50
C PRO A 122 -13.54 8.04 6.49
N ALA A 123 -12.88 7.72 7.62
CA ALA A 123 -11.43 7.56 7.63
C ALA A 123 -10.97 6.30 6.86
N MET A 124 -11.76 5.22 6.89
CA MET A 124 -11.45 3.95 6.21
C MET A 124 -11.67 3.99 4.70
N GLU A 125 -12.58 4.85 4.25
CA GLU A 125 -12.89 5.08 2.83
C GLU A 125 -12.29 6.40 2.33
N GLU A 126 -11.20 6.86 2.95
CA GLU A 126 -10.41 8.05 2.55
C GLU A 126 -11.22 9.37 2.43
N LYS A 127 -12.35 9.44 3.13
CA LYS A 127 -13.39 10.47 3.06
C LYS A 127 -13.89 10.71 1.63
N MET A 128 -13.88 9.66 0.80
CA MET A 128 -14.46 9.70 -0.54
C MET A 128 -15.99 9.66 -0.45
N PRO A 129 -16.69 10.33 -1.37
CA PRO A 129 -18.14 10.32 -1.41
C PRO A 129 -18.67 8.93 -1.82
N ASP A 130 -19.80 8.54 -1.25
CA ASP A 130 -20.56 7.36 -1.66
C ASP A 130 -21.50 7.75 -2.80
N THR A 131 -21.05 7.52 -4.03
CA THR A 131 -21.81 7.81 -5.26
C THR A 131 -21.86 6.57 -6.13
N GLU A 132 -22.91 6.45 -6.93
CA GLU A 132 -23.04 5.36 -7.90
C GLU A 132 -21.90 5.33 -8.91
N GLY A 133 -21.59 4.12 -9.39
CA GLY A 133 -20.59 3.88 -10.43
C GLY A 133 -19.14 3.94 -9.94
N TYR A 134 -18.24 3.89 -10.91
CA TYR A 134 -16.78 3.94 -10.75
C TYR A 134 -16.11 4.43 -12.04
N ASN A 135 -14.87 4.86 -11.94
CA ASN A 135 -14.05 5.36 -13.02
C ASN A 135 -13.62 4.21 -13.94
N HIS A 136 -14.08 4.24 -15.19
CA HIS A 136 -13.75 3.23 -16.20
C HIS A 136 -12.24 3.11 -16.50
N GLN A 137 -11.43 4.16 -16.26
CA GLN A 137 -9.98 4.05 -16.43
C GLN A 137 -9.38 3.03 -15.44
N ILE A 138 -9.91 2.96 -14.21
CA ILE A 138 -9.43 2.00 -13.21
C ILE A 138 -9.75 0.56 -13.68
N VAL A 139 -10.93 0.34 -14.25
CA VAL A 139 -11.31 -0.95 -14.84
C VAL A 139 -10.33 -1.33 -15.94
N GLN A 140 -10.02 -0.42 -16.86
CA GLN A 140 -9.08 -0.66 -17.95
C GLN A 140 -7.67 -0.94 -17.44
N ASP A 141 -7.21 -0.21 -16.43
CA ASP A 141 -5.88 -0.44 -15.83
C ASP A 141 -5.80 -1.84 -15.24
N ILE A 142 -6.83 -2.28 -14.49
CA ILE A 142 -6.87 -3.62 -13.90
C ILE A 142 -6.86 -4.71 -14.97
N LEU A 143 -7.70 -4.59 -16.00
CA LEU A 143 -7.77 -5.57 -17.10
C LEU A 143 -6.48 -5.62 -17.93
N ASN A 144 -5.64 -4.58 -17.86
CA ASN A 144 -4.34 -4.51 -18.51
C ASN A 144 -3.16 -4.81 -17.56
N ASN A 145 -3.41 -5.38 -16.37
CA ASN A 145 -2.40 -5.70 -15.36
C ASN A 145 -1.59 -4.47 -14.89
N LYS A 146 -2.25 -3.33 -14.73
CA LYS A 146 -1.63 -2.08 -14.28
C LYS A 146 -2.19 -1.64 -12.95
N ASN A 147 -1.30 -1.24 -12.04
CA ASN A 147 -1.67 -0.47 -10.86
C ASN A 147 -2.24 0.88 -11.32
N THR A 148 -3.41 1.30 -10.83
CA THR A 148 -4.01 2.56 -11.27
C THR A 148 -3.48 3.73 -10.45
N SER A 149 -3.53 4.94 -11.01
CA SER A 149 -3.13 6.15 -10.28
C SER A 149 -4.20 6.58 -9.29
N SER A 150 -3.78 7.07 -8.11
CA SER A 150 -4.68 7.64 -7.11
C SER A 150 -5.46 8.86 -7.61
N CYS A 151 -5.00 9.54 -8.67
CA CYS A 151 -5.74 10.65 -9.28
C CYS A 151 -7.06 10.21 -9.95
N ASN A 152 -7.21 8.92 -10.24
CA ASN A 152 -8.43 8.36 -10.80
C ASN A 152 -9.52 8.15 -9.75
N VAL A 153 -9.19 8.20 -8.45
CA VAL A 153 -10.10 7.91 -7.34
C VAL A 153 -10.99 9.11 -7.03
N LYS A 154 -12.31 8.94 -7.19
CA LYS A 154 -13.31 10.00 -6.97
C LYS A 154 -14.43 9.59 -6.02
N ASN A 155 -14.66 8.30 -5.82
CA ASN A 155 -15.67 7.76 -4.91
C ASN A 155 -15.20 6.49 -4.18
N ILE A 156 -16.06 5.92 -3.33
CA ILE A 156 -15.72 4.72 -2.55
C ILE A 156 -15.49 3.48 -3.42
N ASN A 157 -16.20 3.33 -4.54
CA ASN A 157 -16.02 2.20 -5.45
C ASN A 157 -14.68 2.30 -6.18
N ASP A 158 -14.28 3.51 -6.57
CA ASP A 158 -12.94 3.77 -7.12
C ASP A 158 -11.85 3.41 -6.11
N THR A 159 -12.06 3.71 -4.83
CA THR A 159 -11.11 3.39 -3.76
C THR A 159 -10.93 1.87 -3.62
N ARG A 160 -12.03 1.12 -3.68
CA ARG A 160 -12.02 -0.36 -3.65
C ARG A 160 -11.32 -0.94 -4.88
N LEU A 161 -11.63 -0.44 -6.07
CA LEU A 161 -10.98 -0.86 -7.32
C LEU A 161 -9.48 -0.47 -7.34
N PHE A 162 -9.12 0.70 -6.84
CA PHE A 162 -7.73 1.14 -6.69
C PHE A 162 -6.94 0.16 -5.82
N LYS A 163 -7.49 -0.23 -4.66
CA LYS A 163 -6.88 -1.26 -3.79
C LYS A 163 -6.76 -2.61 -4.49
N LEU A 164 -7.73 -3.01 -5.31
CA LEU A 164 -7.62 -4.23 -6.13
C LEU A 164 -6.48 -4.14 -7.15
N SER A 165 -6.24 -2.98 -7.76
CA SER A 165 -5.16 -2.79 -8.72
C SER A 165 -3.75 -2.92 -8.12
N TRP A 166 -3.62 -2.82 -6.79
CA TRP A 166 -2.33 -2.97 -6.11
C TRP A 166 -1.71 -4.36 -6.26
N ILE A 167 -2.47 -5.39 -6.63
CA ILE A 167 -1.90 -6.72 -6.91
C ILE A 167 -0.83 -6.69 -8.01
N PHE A 168 -0.90 -5.71 -8.91
CA PHE A 168 0.06 -5.53 -10.01
C PHE A 168 1.32 -4.77 -9.58
N ASP A 169 1.39 -4.30 -8.34
CA ASP A 169 2.56 -3.71 -7.70
C ASP A 169 3.04 -4.54 -6.49
N ILE A 170 2.65 -5.83 -6.45
CA ILE A 170 3.21 -6.81 -5.52
C ILE A 170 4.48 -7.39 -6.12
N ASN A 171 5.53 -7.46 -5.31
CA ASN A 171 6.89 -7.70 -5.77
C ASN A 171 7.39 -9.12 -5.51
N PHE A 172 6.76 -9.84 -4.57
CA PHE A 172 7.16 -11.19 -4.20
C PHE A 172 5.98 -12.17 -4.22
N ASP A 173 6.20 -13.35 -4.81
CA ASP A 173 5.19 -14.41 -4.93
C ASP A 173 4.61 -14.84 -3.58
N VAL A 174 5.42 -14.84 -2.53
CA VAL A 174 4.96 -15.18 -1.17
C VAL A 174 3.88 -14.21 -0.67
N THR A 175 3.94 -12.93 -1.09
CA THR A 175 2.93 -11.92 -0.78
C THR A 175 1.64 -12.21 -1.56
N LEU A 176 1.73 -12.53 -2.86
CA LEU A 176 0.58 -12.95 -3.67
C LEU A 176 -0.10 -14.20 -3.10
N GLN A 177 0.69 -15.21 -2.70
CA GLN A 177 0.19 -16.42 -2.05
C GLN A 177 -0.53 -16.09 -0.74
N ALA A 178 -0.01 -15.17 0.06
CA ALA A 178 -0.66 -14.72 1.28
C ALA A 178 -2.00 -14.02 0.99
N ILE A 179 -2.03 -13.11 0.00
CA ILE A 179 -3.25 -12.43 -0.46
C ILE A 179 -4.30 -13.45 -0.90
N ARG A 180 -3.92 -14.43 -1.73
CA ARG A 180 -4.79 -15.50 -2.21
C ARG A 180 -5.33 -16.35 -1.06
N LYS A 181 -4.44 -16.84 -0.18
CA LYS A 181 -4.80 -17.69 0.96
C LYS A 181 -5.78 -17.01 1.91
N LYS A 182 -5.67 -15.69 2.07
CA LYS A 182 -6.55 -14.89 2.93
C LYS A 182 -7.85 -14.46 2.26
N GLY A 183 -7.97 -14.61 0.94
CA GLY A 183 -9.17 -14.23 0.18
C GLY A 183 -9.42 -12.73 0.11
N TYR A 184 -8.38 -11.89 0.28
CA TYR A 184 -8.57 -10.43 0.37
C TYR A 184 -9.23 -9.84 -0.87
N ILE A 185 -8.87 -10.32 -2.06
CA ILE A 185 -9.43 -9.86 -3.33
C ILE A 185 -10.92 -10.19 -3.42
N ASP A 186 -11.34 -11.41 -3.08
CA ASP A 186 -12.74 -11.79 -3.09
C ASP A 186 -13.58 -10.98 -2.10
N MET A 187 -13.03 -10.71 -0.92
CA MET A 187 -13.70 -9.90 0.11
C MET A 187 -13.85 -8.43 -0.30
N ILE A 188 -12.93 -7.85 -1.06
CA ILE A 188 -13.12 -6.50 -1.61
C ILE A 188 -14.13 -6.54 -2.75
N LEU A 189 -14.03 -7.52 -3.66
CA LEU A 189 -14.95 -7.66 -4.78
C LEU A 189 -16.41 -7.87 -4.36
N SER A 190 -16.68 -8.51 -3.22
CA SER A 190 -18.05 -8.68 -2.70
C SER A 190 -18.69 -7.37 -2.22
N THR A 191 -17.91 -6.31 -2.01
CA THR A 191 -18.41 -4.98 -1.62
C THR A 191 -18.74 -4.08 -2.81
N LEU A 192 -18.34 -4.47 -4.02
CA LEU A 192 -18.58 -3.71 -5.25
C LEU A 192 -19.94 -4.05 -5.86
N PRO A 193 -20.55 -3.12 -6.62
CA PRO A 193 -21.82 -3.38 -7.29
C PRO A 193 -21.68 -4.49 -8.34
N ASP A 194 -22.66 -5.39 -8.39
CA ASP A 194 -22.70 -6.49 -9.34
C ASP A 194 -23.01 -5.97 -10.76
N THR A 195 -21.94 -5.72 -11.51
CA THR A 195 -21.98 -5.12 -12.85
C THR A 195 -21.11 -5.94 -13.81
N PRO A 196 -21.37 -5.89 -15.13
CA PRO A 196 -20.58 -6.64 -16.10
C PRO A 196 -19.07 -6.39 -16.02
N ASP A 197 -18.64 -5.15 -15.74
CA ASP A 197 -17.22 -4.82 -15.61
C ASP A 197 -16.62 -5.40 -14.32
N VAL A 198 -17.34 -5.38 -13.18
CA VAL A 198 -16.89 -6.02 -11.94
C VAL A 198 -16.78 -7.53 -12.10
N GLN A 199 -17.69 -8.17 -12.86
CA GLN A 199 -17.59 -9.59 -13.15
C GLN A 199 -16.38 -9.94 -14.03
N LYS A 200 -16.07 -9.10 -15.03
CA LYS A 200 -14.82 -9.24 -15.82
C LYS A 200 -13.58 -9.08 -14.95
N ILE A 201 -13.56 -8.07 -14.09
CA ILE A 201 -12.46 -7.86 -13.13
C ILE A 201 -12.31 -9.09 -12.24
N ARG A 202 -13.39 -9.61 -11.67
CA ARG A 202 -13.35 -10.81 -10.82
C ARG A 202 -12.69 -11.99 -11.54
N GLN A 203 -13.14 -12.30 -12.76
CA GLN A 203 -12.55 -13.39 -13.55
C GLN A 203 -11.06 -13.15 -13.84
N HIS A 204 -10.70 -11.91 -14.20
CA HIS A 204 -9.33 -11.52 -14.49
C HIS A 204 -8.40 -11.67 -13.27
N LEU A 205 -8.81 -11.18 -12.10
CA LEU A 205 -8.00 -11.25 -10.88
C LEU A 205 -7.88 -12.68 -10.34
N ILE A 206 -8.94 -13.50 -10.44
CA ILE A 206 -8.88 -14.92 -10.06
C ILE A 206 -7.92 -15.69 -10.97
N ALA A 207 -7.88 -15.36 -12.27
CA ALA A 207 -6.94 -15.99 -13.21
C ALA A 207 -5.49 -15.53 -13.00
N TYR A 208 -5.29 -14.30 -12.52
CA TYR A 208 -3.96 -13.75 -12.22
C TYR A 208 -3.33 -14.36 -10.96
N LEU A 209 -4.13 -14.66 -9.93
CA LEU A 209 -3.68 -15.19 -8.63
C LEU A 209 -3.46 -16.70 -8.60
#